data_AF-W0Z6L0-F1
#
_entry.id   AF-W0Z6L0-F1
#
_cell.length_a   1.000
_cell.length_b   1.000
_cell.length_c   1.000
_cell.angle_alpha   90.00
_cell.angle_beta   90.00
_cell.angle_gamma   90.00
#
_symmetry.space_group_name_H-M   'P 1'
#
loop_
_entity.id
_entity.type
_entity.pdbx_description
1 polymer ?
#
loop_
_entity_poly.entity_id
_entity_poly.type
_entity_poly.pdbx_seq_one_letter_code
_entity_poly.pdbx_strand_id
1 'polypeptide(L)'
;MAVVFKKLAALAVALLFLGPSVVLVGVAAVVNPAMTACAPGSLLVGPIPDSLTATTRNGETVTLDRTQLTHAATIITTGGQTAGVGRPGVVIALMAALTESRLRMLANKGAYPESGDYPNDGNGSDHDSLGLFQMRPASGWGSVTELMDPTYQARAFFGGPTGPNYPSPRGLLDIPGWQQLDPGEAAQVVEVSAYPDRYQNYQPVAEAVLTALTRPAPSGGGGGDPVVPETTRIVFPLPEGTWVRTSPFGWRTHPITGERSFHTGSDFAAADGTPILAAADGVVVLAEFSGGYGGLIVIEHTVQGQRVASYYAHMWQHGIHVTEGQMVTAGQHIGDVGSSGMSTGPHLHFEIRPGGRGAEAVDADAWLTDHGAEGISGGDTALASCTAGGGL
;
A
#
# COMPACT_ATOMS: atom_id res chain seq x y z
N MET A 1 54.09 20.82 -67.12
CA MET A 1 52.69 20.37 -67.31
C MET A 1 52.34 19.23 -66.35
N ALA A 2 52.48 19.46 -65.03
CA ALA A 2 52.21 18.45 -63.99
C ALA A 2 51.91 19.07 -62.59
N VAL A 3 51.64 20.38 -62.50
CA VAL A 3 51.48 21.07 -61.20
C VAL A 3 50.18 21.91 -61.09
N VAL A 4 49.44 22.12 -62.18
CA VAL A 4 48.17 22.91 -62.15
C VAL A 4 46.91 22.02 -62.02
N PHE A 5 46.99 20.71 -62.30
CA PHE A 5 45.86 19.78 -62.14
C PHE A 5 45.68 19.21 -60.73
N LYS A 6 46.61 19.44 -59.79
CA LYS A 6 46.50 18.95 -58.40
C LYS A 6 45.82 19.92 -57.44
N LYS A 7 45.52 21.16 -57.85
CA LYS A 7 44.84 22.16 -57.00
C LYS A 7 43.37 22.43 -57.35
N LEU A 8 42.84 21.80 -58.39
CA LEU A 8 41.41 21.87 -58.75
C LEU A 8 40.60 20.60 -58.38
N ALA A 9 41.28 19.50 -58.02
CA ALA A 9 40.61 18.31 -57.47
C ALA A 9 40.39 18.38 -55.94
N ALA A 10 41.04 19.33 -55.25
CA ALA A 10 40.90 19.52 -53.80
C ALA A 10 39.82 20.57 -53.41
N LEU A 11 39.17 21.21 -54.39
CA LEU A 11 38.12 22.21 -54.16
C LEU A 11 36.71 21.77 -54.60
N ALA A 12 36.56 20.51 -55.01
CA ALA A 12 35.26 19.86 -55.21
C ALA A 12 34.88 18.92 -54.05
N VAL A 13 35.74 18.78 -53.04
CA VAL A 13 35.54 17.90 -51.87
C VAL A 13 35.44 18.69 -50.56
N ALA A 14 35.74 20.00 -50.56
CA ALA A 14 35.77 20.82 -49.34
C ALA A 14 34.72 21.94 -49.29
N LEU A 15 33.73 21.94 -50.20
CA LEU A 15 32.62 22.91 -50.21
C LEU A 15 31.26 22.25 -50.50
N LEU A 16 31.13 20.97 -50.13
CA LEU A 16 29.84 20.37 -49.76
C LEU A 16 29.64 20.57 -48.24
N PHE A 17 29.83 21.81 -47.82
CA PHE A 17 29.44 22.34 -46.53
C PHE A 17 27.94 22.68 -46.61
N LEU A 18 27.18 22.22 -45.61
CA LEU A 18 26.03 22.90 -44.98
C LEU A 18 24.62 22.67 -45.56
N GLY A 19 23.86 21.76 -44.93
CA GLY A 19 22.39 21.79 -44.90
C GLY A 19 21.74 20.42 -44.67
N PRO A 20 20.87 20.22 -43.66
CA PRO A 20 20.85 19.00 -42.85
C PRO A 20 19.87 17.93 -43.35
N SER A 21 20.25 16.66 -43.19
CA SER A 21 19.29 15.56 -43.06
C SER A 21 19.90 14.49 -42.17
N VAL A 22 19.45 14.54 -40.91
CA VAL A 22 19.75 13.59 -39.84
C VAL A 22 19.30 12.19 -40.29
N VAL A 23 20.26 11.33 -40.64
CA VAL A 23 20.02 9.88 -40.72
C VAL A 23 20.59 9.30 -39.43
N LEU A 24 19.75 9.30 -38.40
CA LEU A 24 19.94 8.53 -37.19
C LEU A 24 19.92 7.05 -37.59
N VAL A 25 21.11 6.44 -37.63
CA VAL A 25 21.26 4.99 -37.59
C VAL A 25 20.68 4.54 -36.25
N GLY A 26 19.45 4.03 -36.29
CA GLY A 26 18.82 3.39 -35.16
C GLY A 26 19.59 2.14 -34.79
N VAL A 27 20.54 2.28 -33.86
CA VAL A 27 20.95 1.16 -33.02
C VAL A 27 19.69 0.81 -32.22
N ALA A 28 18.97 -0.21 -32.67
CA ALA A 28 17.98 -0.87 -31.85
C ALA A 28 18.75 -1.42 -30.63
N ALA A 29 18.75 -0.65 -29.55
CA ALA A 29 19.11 -1.16 -28.25
C ALA A 29 18.17 -2.35 -28.02
N VAL A 30 18.74 -3.56 -28.03
CA VAL A 30 18.06 -4.75 -27.53
C VAL A 30 17.73 -4.40 -26.08
N VAL A 31 16.47 -4.05 -25.85
CA VAL A 31 15.96 -3.70 -24.53
C VAL A 31 16.06 -5.00 -23.73
N ASN A 32 17.03 -5.07 -22.84
CA ASN A 32 17.13 -6.16 -21.87
C ASN A 32 15.82 -6.13 -21.05
N PRO A 33 15.00 -7.20 -21.04
CA PRO A 33 13.73 -7.22 -20.31
C PRO A 33 13.90 -6.97 -18.80
N ALA A 34 15.12 -7.11 -18.26
CA ALA A 34 15.46 -6.75 -16.89
C ALA A 34 15.38 -5.23 -16.60
N MET A 35 15.55 -4.36 -17.60
CA MET A 35 15.49 -2.90 -17.40
C MET A 35 14.06 -2.35 -17.36
N THR A 36 13.09 -3.06 -17.96
CA THR A 36 11.65 -2.72 -17.85
C THR A 36 11.06 -3.10 -16.49
N ALA A 37 11.76 -3.95 -15.72
CA ALA A 37 11.36 -4.33 -14.36
C ALA A 37 11.71 -3.28 -13.29
N CYS A 38 12.51 -2.26 -13.65
CA CYS A 38 13.03 -1.26 -12.71
C CYS A 38 12.41 0.14 -12.85
N ALA A 39 11.48 0.34 -13.79
CA ALA A 39 10.67 1.56 -13.78
C ALA A 39 9.63 1.42 -12.66
N PRO A 40 9.48 2.38 -11.73
CA PRO A 40 8.38 2.39 -10.77
C PRO A 40 7.09 2.70 -11.56
N GLY A 41 6.56 1.69 -12.24
CA GLY A 41 5.18 1.68 -12.71
C GLY A 41 4.33 1.60 -11.47
N SER A 42 3.95 2.77 -10.94
CA SER A 42 3.34 2.93 -9.63
C SER A 42 2.21 1.91 -9.42
N LEU A 43 2.43 0.93 -8.53
CA LEU A 43 1.43 -0.04 -8.07
C LEU A 43 0.40 0.65 -7.14
N LEU A 44 0.03 1.89 -7.47
CA LEU A 44 -0.94 2.67 -6.73
C LEU A 44 -2.33 2.16 -7.06
N VAL A 45 -2.99 1.66 -6.03
CA VAL A 45 -4.38 1.21 -6.11
C VAL A 45 -5.27 2.43 -6.34
N GLY A 46 -6.05 2.39 -7.41
CA GLY A 46 -7.13 3.32 -7.68
C GLY A 46 -8.49 2.76 -7.24
N PRO A 47 -9.60 3.40 -7.68
CA PRO A 47 -10.97 2.98 -7.41
C PRO A 47 -11.21 1.49 -7.61
N ILE A 48 -11.59 0.79 -6.55
CA ILE A 48 -11.96 -0.63 -6.57
C ILE A 48 -13.39 -0.74 -7.12
N PRO A 49 -13.59 -1.39 -8.28
CA PRO A 49 -14.91 -1.52 -8.88
C PRO A 49 -15.78 -2.54 -8.14
N ASP A 50 -17.10 -2.49 -8.34
CA ASP A 50 -18.04 -3.42 -7.70
C ASP A 50 -17.88 -4.88 -8.17
N SER A 51 -17.42 -5.07 -9.41
CA SER A 51 -17.10 -6.40 -9.95
C SER A 51 -16.12 -6.31 -11.12
N LEU A 52 -15.44 -7.42 -11.38
CA LEU A 52 -14.59 -7.61 -12.55
C LEU A 52 -14.81 -9.00 -13.12
N THR A 53 -15.09 -9.09 -14.42
CA THR A 53 -15.15 -10.36 -15.14
C THR A 53 -13.92 -10.52 -16.03
N ALA A 54 -13.25 -11.67 -15.92
CA ALA A 54 -12.12 -12.03 -16.75
C ALA A 54 -12.20 -13.51 -17.14
N THR A 55 -11.37 -13.93 -18.09
CA THR A 55 -11.35 -15.31 -18.59
C THR A 55 -9.99 -15.92 -18.31
N THR A 56 -10.00 -17.12 -17.76
CA THR A 56 -8.78 -17.91 -17.51
C THR A 56 -8.21 -18.47 -18.81
N ARG A 57 -7.00 -19.02 -18.76
CA ARG A 57 -6.32 -19.55 -19.94
C ARG A 57 -7.07 -20.70 -20.62
N ASN A 58 -7.79 -21.52 -19.86
CA ASN A 58 -8.58 -22.63 -20.38
C ASN A 58 -9.98 -22.23 -20.90
N GLY A 59 -10.33 -20.93 -20.86
CA GLY A 59 -11.60 -20.41 -21.35
C GLY A 59 -12.71 -20.32 -20.30
N GLU A 60 -12.44 -20.65 -19.02
CA GLU A 60 -13.42 -20.47 -17.94
C GLU A 60 -13.57 -18.98 -17.59
N THR A 61 -14.81 -18.52 -17.51
CA THR A 61 -15.16 -17.17 -17.06
C THR A 61 -15.16 -17.09 -15.53
N VAL A 62 -14.45 -16.10 -15.01
CA VAL A 62 -14.37 -15.80 -13.57
C VAL A 62 -14.91 -14.39 -13.35
N THR A 63 -15.89 -14.27 -12.45
CA THR A 63 -16.38 -12.97 -11.97
C THR A 63 -15.96 -12.81 -10.52
N LEU A 64 -15.25 -11.72 -10.24
CA LEU A 64 -14.80 -11.31 -8.91
C LEU A 64 -15.71 -10.17 -8.44
N ASP A 65 -16.15 -10.25 -7.20
CA ASP A 65 -16.89 -9.17 -6.55
C ASP A 65 -15.94 -8.14 -5.90
N ARG A 66 -16.53 -7.08 -5.35
CA ARG A 66 -15.79 -6.00 -4.69
C ARG A 66 -14.92 -6.49 -3.54
N THR A 67 -15.39 -7.44 -2.74
CA THR A 67 -14.64 -7.97 -1.59
C THR A 67 -13.37 -8.68 -2.06
N GLN A 68 -13.48 -9.55 -3.07
CA GLN A 68 -12.32 -10.22 -3.68
C GLN A 68 -11.34 -9.22 -4.30
N LEU A 69 -11.84 -8.15 -4.90
CA LEU A 69 -11.01 -7.09 -5.48
C LEU A 69 -10.32 -6.23 -4.42
N THR A 70 -10.94 -6.03 -3.24
CA THR A 70 -10.28 -5.41 -2.09
C THR A 70 -9.10 -6.25 -1.60
N HIS A 71 -9.26 -7.58 -1.50
CA HIS A 71 -8.15 -8.47 -1.15
C HIS A 71 -7.02 -8.43 -2.19
N ALA A 72 -7.37 -8.38 -3.47
CA ALA A 72 -6.38 -8.17 -4.53
C ALA A 72 -5.66 -6.83 -4.41
N ALA A 73 -6.38 -5.75 -4.08
CA ALA A 73 -5.80 -4.44 -3.83
C ALA A 73 -4.83 -4.46 -2.64
N THR A 74 -5.10 -5.23 -1.58
CA THR A 74 -4.15 -5.43 -0.46
C THR A 74 -2.87 -6.11 -0.92
N ILE A 75 -2.96 -7.15 -1.77
CA ILE A 75 -1.79 -7.82 -2.38
C ILE A 75 -0.98 -6.83 -3.24
N ILE A 76 -1.65 -6.04 -4.09
CA ILE A 76 -1.03 -5.03 -4.96
C ILE A 76 -0.30 -3.97 -4.13
N THR A 77 -0.96 -3.44 -3.11
CA THR A 77 -0.42 -2.42 -2.20
C THR A 77 0.82 -2.94 -1.48
N THR A 78 0.72 -4.13 -0.88
CA THR A 78 1.83 -4.78 -0.17
C THR A 78 3.01 -5.05 -1.11
N GLY A 79 2.76 -5.58 -2.31
CA GLY A 79 3.82 -5.85 -3.29
C GLY A 79 4.44 -4.58 -3.87
N GLY A 80 3.67 -3.49 -3.97
CA GLY A 80 4.15 -2.17 -4.36
C GLY A 80 5.10 -1.53 -3.35
N GLN A 81 4.97 -1.90 -2.08
CA GLN A 81 5.80 -1.42 -0.97
C GLN A 81 6.98 -2.36 -0.67
N THR A 82 6.95 -3.59 -1.18
CA THR A 82 7.99 -4.59 -0.92
C THR A 82 9.09 -4.49 -1.98
N ALA A 83 10.29 -4.08 -1.56
CA ALA A 83 11.44 -3.96 -2.44
C ALA A 83 11.76 -5.29 -3.14
N GLY A 84 11.95 -5.23 -4.46
CA GLY A 84 12.29 -6.40 -5.27
C GLY A 84 11.10 -7.20 -5.82
N VAL A 85 9.86 -6.93 -5.38
CA VAL A 85 8.64 -7.64 -5.87
C VAL A 85 8.21 -7.11 -7.25
N GLY A 86 7.86 -5.82 -7.32
CA GLY A 86 7.40 -5.16 -8.55
C GLY A 86 6.14 -5.80 -9.17
N ARG A 87 5.78 -5.37 -10.39
CA ARG A 87 4.61 -5.90 -11.10
C ARG A 87 4.66 -7.43 -11.30
N PRO A 88 5.80 -8.04 -11.70
CA PRO A 88 5.85 -9.50 -11.90
C PRO A 88 5.53 -10.28 -10.62
N GLY A 89 6.08 -9.87 -9.47
CA GLY A 89 5.82 -10.54 -8.20
C GLY A 89 4.36 -10.40 -7.74
N VAL A 90 3.75 -9.23 -7.97
CA VAL A 90 2.31 -9.02 -7.69
C VAL A 90 1.43 -9.92 -8.56
N VAL A 91 1.74 -10.07 -9.85
CA VAL A 91 0.99 -11.00 -10.73
C VAL A 91 1.08 -12.43 -10.20
N ILE A 92 2.27 -12.88 -9.77
CA ILE A 92 2.48 -14.21 -9.20
C ILE A 92 1.64 -14.40 -7.92
N ALA A 93 1.64 -13.41 -7.02
CA ALA A 93 0.83 -13.46 -5.80
C ALA A 93 -0.68 -13.50 -6.09
N LEU A 94 -1.15 -12.68 -7.05
CA LEU A 94 -2.56 -12.71 -7.48
C LEU A 94 -2.93 -14.07 -8.09
N MET A 95 -2.05 -14.67 -8.90
CA MET A 95 -2.24 -16.02 -9.44
C MET A 95 -2.36 -17.07 -8.34
N ALA A 96 -1.51 -17.00 -7.32
CA ALA A 96 -1.55 -17.89 -6.16
C ALA A 96 -2.87 -17.74 -5.41
N ALA A 97 -3.22 -16.54 -4.94
CA ALA A 97 -4.46 -16.31 -4.21
C ALA A 97 -5.74 -16.64 -5.03
N LEU A 98 -5.74 -16.38 -6.33
CA LEU A 98 -6.82 -16.81 -7.22
C LEU A 98 -6.96 -18.33 -7.30
N THR A 99 -5.84 -19.05 -7.29
CA THR A 99 -5.82 -20.50 -7.37
C THR A 99 -6.25 -21.14 -6.05
N GLU A 100 -5.71 -20.64 -4.94
CA GLU A 100 -5.88 -21.20 -3.60
C GLU A 100 -7.27 -20.91 -3.00
N SER A 101 -7.75 -19.67 -3.13
CA SER A 101 -9.00 -19.25 -2.47
C SER A 101 -9.97 -18.52 -3.39
N ARG A 102 -9.60 -18.29 -4.67
CA ARG A 102 -10.28 -17.32 -5.54
C ARG A 102 -10.29 -15.91 -4.93
N LEU A 103 -9.17 -15.49 -4.33
CA LEU A 103 -9.05 -14.21 -3.60
C LEU A 103 -10.05 -14.08 -2.45
N ARG A 104 -10.38 -15.17 -1.76
CA ARG A 104 -11.28 -15.15 -0.61
C ARG A 104 -10.49 -15.33 0.67
N MET A 105 -10.81 -14.53 1.67
CA MET A 105 -10.23 -14.66 2.99
C MET A 105 -10.93 -15.79 3.78
N LEU A 106 -10.45 -17.03 3.64
CA LEU A 106 -11.13 -18.21 4.20
C LEU A 106 -10.67 -18.52 5.62
N ALA A 107 -11.60 -18.56 6.58
CA ALA A 107 -11.39 -19.15 7.89
C ALA A 107 -11.37 -20.69 7.80
N ASN A 108 -10.93 -21.37 8.86
CA ASN A 108 -11.01 -22.83 8.97
C ASN A 108 -11.49 -23.20 10.38
N LYS A 109 -12.80 -23.07 10.59
CA LYS A 109 -13.48 -23.31 11.87
C LYS A 109 -13.45 -24.77 12.32
N GLY A 110 -13.05 -25.69 11.43
CA GLY A 110 -12.85 -27.10 11.75
C GLY A 110 -11.54 -27.34 12.48
N ALA A 111 -10.44 -26.77 11.98
CA ALA A 111 -9.12 -26.87 12.60
C ALA A 111 -8.89 -25.82 13.68
N TYR A 112 -9.36 -24.59 13.45
CA TYR A 112 -9.19 -23.41 14.29
C TYR A 112 -10.55 -22.69 14.43
N PRO A 113 -11.44 -23.11 15.36
CA PRO A 113 -12.73 -22.46 15.57
C PRO A 113 -12.65 -20.93 15.69
N GLU A 114 -11.62 -20.43 16.38
CA GLU A 114 -11.33 -19.01 16.60
C GLU A 114 -11.02 -18.23 15.30
N SER A 115 -10.59 -18.91 14.22
CA SER A 115 -10.41 -18.25 12.92
C SER A 115 -11.72 -17.66 12.39
N GLY A 116 -12.86 -18.17 12.84
CA GLY A 116 -14.19 -17.68 12.47
C GLY A 116 -14.60 -16.36 13.10
N ASP A 117 -13.84 -15.88 14.10
CA ASP A 117 -14.10 -14.63 14.82
C ASP A 117 -13.40 -13.43 14.15
N TYR A 118 -12.48 -13.68 13.23
CA TYR A 118 -11.82 -12.66 12.40
C TYR A 118 -12.64 -12.38 11.12
N PRO A 119 -12.49 -11.19 10.49
CA PRO A 119 -13.08 -10.92 9.18
C PRO A 119 -12.75 -12.02 8.16
N ASN A 120 -13.77 -12.61 7.56
CA ASN A 120 -13.61 -13.72 6.62
C ASN A 120 -14.75 -13.75 5.59
N ASP A 121 -14.46 -14.33 4.43
CA ASP A 121 -15.38 -14.49 3.32
C ASP A 121 -16.06 -15.87 3.31
N GLY A 122 -15.80 -16.69 4.32
CA GLY A 122 -16.33 -18.04 4.44
C GLY A 122 -15.37 -19.01 5.11
N ASN A 123 -15.74 -20.28 5.06
CA ASN A 123 -15.01 -21.37 5.71
C ASN A 123 -14.40 -22.32 4.69
N GLY A 124 -13.08 -22.46 4.70
CA GLY A 124 -12.32 -23.50 4.04
C GLY A 124 -12.40 -24.84 4.79
N SER A 125 -11.89 -25.88 4.15
CA SER A 125 -11.82 -27.23 4.74
C SER A 125 -10.58 -28.01 4.31
N ASP A 126 -9.69 -27.38 3.56
CA ASP A 126 -8.45 -28.01 3.14
C ASP A 126 -7.46 -28.00 4.30
N HIS A 127 -7.18 -29.18 4.84
CA HIS A 127 -6.33 -29.36 6.03
C HIS A 127 -6.64 -28.33 7.14
N ASP A 128 -5.62 -27.63 7.61
CA ASP A 128 -5.67 -26.53 8.56
C ASP A 128 -5.31 -25.19 7.89
N SER A 129 -5.52 -25.08 6.57
CA SER A 129 -5.18 -23.89 5.80
C SER A 129 -6.11 -22.70 6.09
N LEU A 130 -5.56 -21.49 6.04
CA LEU A 130 -6.24 -20.23 6.30
C LEU A 130 -5.93 -19.20 5.21
N GLY A 131 -6.90 -18.32 4.96
CA GLY A 131 -6.70 -17.06 4.26
C GLY A 131 -6.58 -17.10 2.74
N LEU A 132 -6.05 -16.02 2.16
CA LEU A 132 -5.99 -15.80 0.71
C LEU A 132 -5.14 -16.86 -0.01
N PHE A 133 -4.03 -17.25 0.61
CA PHE A 133 -3.05 -18.18 0.04
C PHE A 133 -3.20 -19.60 0.61
N GLN A 134 -4.21 -19.85 1.45
CA GLN A 134 -4.40 -21.15 2.11
C GLN A 134 -3.14 -21.63 2.86
N MET A 135 -2.50 -20.70 3.57
CA MET A 135 -1.30 -20.94 4.38
C MET A 135 -1.64 -21.66 5.68
N ARG A 136 -0.69 -22.44 6.22
CA ARG A 136 -0.94 -23.35 7.35
C ARG A 136 -0.11 -22.97 8.58
N PRO A 137 -0.73 -22.75 9.76
CA PRO A 137 0.02 -22.56 11.00
C PRO A 137 0.93 -23.74 11.33
N ALA A 138 0.46 -24.98 11.10
CA ALA A 138 1.25 -26.18 11.35
C ALA A 138 2.51 -26.29 10.46
N SER A 139 2.56 -25.56 9.35
CA SER A 139 3.73 -25.49 8.46
C SER A 139 4.66 -24.31 8.79
N GLY A 140 4.34 -23.50 9.81
CA GLY A 140 5.16 -22.37 10.25
C GLY A 140 4.93 -21.05 9.52
N TRP A 141 3.86 -20.93 8.72
CA TRP A 141 3.56 -19.70 7.97
C TRP A 141 3.14 -18.51 8.85
N GLY A 142 2.67 -18.77 10.08
CA GLY A 142 2.17 -17.78 11.02
C GLY A 142 1.15 -18.38 11.99
N SER A 143 0.78 -17.62 13.01
CA SER A 143 -0.35 -17.94 13.90
C SER A 143 -1.69 -17.77 13.20
N VAL A 144 -2.79 -18.24 13.82
CA VAL A 144 -4.15 -18.05 13.28
C VAL A 144 -4.48 -16.58 13.12
N THR A 145 -4.13 -15.74 14.11
CA THR A 145 -4.36 -14.29 14.06
C THR A 145 -3.63 -13.65 12.89
N GLU A 146 -2.35 -13.98 12.71
CA GLU A 146 -1.54 -13.48 11.61
C GLU A 146 -2.04 -13.96 10.24
N LEU A 147 -2.38 -15.24 10.11
CA LEU A 147 -2.92 -15.78 8.85
C LEU A 147 -4.35 -15.33 8.57
N MET A 148 -5.06 -14.78 9.55
CA MET A 148 -6.34 -14.09 9.35
C MET A 148 -6.19 -12.60 8.95
N ASP A 149 -4.97 -12.08 8.81
CA ASP A 149 -4.66 -10.76 8.24
C ASP A 149 -4.19 -10.89 6.77
N PRO A 150 -4.90 -10.31 5.78
CA PRO A 150 -4.49 -10.35 4.38
C PRO A 150 -3.17 -9.63 4.10
N THR A 151 -2.83 -8.60 4.87
CA THR A 151 -1.54 -7.86 4.77
C THR A 151 -0.39 -8.75 5.21
N TYR A 152 -0.54 -9.42 6.36
CA TYR A 152 0.46 -10.38 6.85
C TYR A 152 0.70 -11.47 5.81
N GLN A 153 -0.37 -12.08 5.30
CA GLN A 153 -0.26 -13.16 4.30
C GLN A 153 0.43 -12.70 3.02
N ALA A 154 0.10 -11.52 2.50
CA ALA A 154 0.79 -10.98 1.32
C ALA A 154 2.29 -10.76 1.61
N ARG A 155 2.64 -10.21 2.79
CA ARG A 155 4.03 -10.06 3.22
C ARG A 155 4.74 -11.41 3.35
N ALA A 156 4.08 -12.42 3.91
CA ALA A 156 4.61 -13.76 4.05
C ALA A 156 4.84 -14.44 2.69
N PHE A 157 3.88 -14.30 1.77
CA PHE A 157 3.98 -14.81 0.40
C PHE A 157 5.20 -14.20 -0.33
N PHE A 158 5.39 -12.89 -0.24
CA PHE A 158 6.57 -12.25 -0.81
C PHE A 158 7.85 -12.65 -0.07
N GLY A 159 7.80 -12.79 1.26
CA GLY A 159 8.90 -13.27 2.10
C GLY A 159 10.18 -12.43 2.00
N GLY A 160 11.32 -13.10 1.98
CA GLY A 160 12.64 -12.45 2.00
C GLY A 160 13.18 -12.25 3.42
N PRO A 161 14.40 -11.69 3.56
CA PRO A 161 15.07 -11.51 4.86
C PRO A 161 14.33 -10.63 5.87
N THR A 162 13.39 -9.80 5.41
CA THR A 162 12.54 -8.93 6.23
C THR A 162 11.08 -9.39 6.25
N GLY A 163 10.77 -10.54 5.65
CA GLY A 163 9.45 -11.15 5.66
C GLY A 163 9.12 -11.72 7.05
N PRO A 164 7.83 -11.73 7.44
CA PRO A 164 7.43 -12.20 8.77
C PRO A 164 7.67 -13.70 9.00
N ASN A 165 7.79 -14.47 7.92
CA ASN A 165 8.04 -15.91 7.88
C ASN A 165 9.53 -16.27 7.75
N TYR A 166 10.45 -15.30 7.83
CA TYR A 166 11.88 -15.58 7.72
C TYR A 166 12.37 -16.47 8.89
N PRO A 167 13.25 -17.48 8.65
CA PRO A 167 13.80 -17.90 7.35
C PRO A 167 12.98 -19.00 6.64
N SER A 168 11.90 -19.47 7.24
CA SER A 168 11.08 -20.56 6.72
C SER A 168 9.66 -20.51 7.31
N PRO A 169 8.60 -20.77 6.53
CA PRO A 169 8.59 -21.10 5.10
C PRO A 169 9.13 -20.00 4.20
N ARG A 170 9.71 -20.37 3.05
CA ARG A 170 10.26 -19.40 2.09
C ARG A 170 9.14 -18.65 1.37
N GLY A 171 9.30 -17.35 1.15
CA GLY A 171 8.45 -16.60 0.21
C GLY A 171 9.10 -16.45 -1.16
N LEU A 172 8.48 -15.66 -2.02
CA LEU A 172 8.92 -15.42 -3.40
C LEU A 172 10.36 -14.87 -3.48
N LEU A 173 10.69 -13.89 -2.63
CA LEU A 173 11.99 -13.22 -2.62
C LEU A 173 13.13 -14.10 -2.11
N ASP A 174 12.82 -15.20 -1.44
CA ASP A 174 13.79 -16.19 -0.98
C ASP A 174 14.21 -17.16 -2.10
N ILE A 175 13.55 -17.11 -3.26
CA ILE A 175 13.82 -17.98 -4.42
C ILE A 175 14.84 -17.29 -5.35
N PRO A 176 16.08 -17.80 -5.46
CA PRO A 176 17.08 -17.21 -6.34
C PRO A 176 16.63 -17.27 -7.80
N GLY A 177 16.62 -16.12 -8.48
CA GLY A 177 16.28 -16.03 -9.89
C GLY A 177 14.80 -16.23 -10.21
N TRP A 178 13.90 -16.04 -9.23
CA TRP A 178 12.45 -16.20 -9.45
C TRP A 178 11.91 -15.37 -10.62
N GLN A 179 12.51 -14.22 -10.93
CA GLN A 179 12.11 -13.39 -12.06
C GLN A 179 12.34 -14.05 -13.43
N GLN A 180 13.15 -15.11 -13.48
CA GLN A 180 13.40 -15.90 -14.69
C GLN A 180 12.51 -17.14 -14.80
N LEU A 181 11.77 -17.49 -13.73
CA LEU A 181 10.85 -18.62 -13.74
C LEU A 181 9.57 -18.27 -14.52
N ASP A 182 8.88 -19.30 -15.01
CA ASP A 182 7.49 -19.12 -15.42
C ASP A 182 6.66 -18.63 -14.21
N PRO A 183 5.74 -17.67 -14.36
CA PRO A 183 4.97 -17.16 -13.22
C PRO A 183 4.20 -18.24 -12.45
N GLY A 184 3.69 -19.27 -13.14
CA GLY A 184 3.02 -20.39 -12.49
C GLY A 184 3.99 -21.29 -11.72
N GLU A 185 5.20 -21.49 -12.25
CA GLU A 185 6.27 -22.19 -11.56
C GLU A 185 6.72 -21.42 -10.31
N ALA A 186 6.92 -20.11 -10.41
CA ALA A 186 7.27 -19.29 -9.25
C ALA A 186 6.21 -19.38 -8.14
N ALA A 187 4.92 -19.28 -8.47
CA ALA A 187 3.82 -19.46 -7.52
C ALA A 187 3.86 -20.85 -6.87
N GLN A 188 4.04 -21.91 -7.68
CA GLN A 188 4.18 -23.27 -7.18
C GLN A 188 5.39 -23.44 -6.25
N VAL A 189 6.51 -22.80 -6.52
CA VAL A 189 7.69 -22.89 -5.65
C VAL A 189 7.42 -22.25 -4.28
N VAL A 190 6.59 -21.20 -4.20
CA VAL A 190 6.18 -20.62 -2.92
C VAL A 190 5.18 -21.53 -2.19
N GLU A 191 4.09 -21.89 -2.86
CA GLU A 191 2.96 -22.60 -2.24
C GLU A 191 3.21 -24.10 -2.01
N VAL A 192 4.04 -24.72 -2.84
CA VAL A 192 4.32 -26.16 -2.82
C VAL A 192 3.02 -26.98 -2.91
N SER A 193 2.12 -26.58 -3.81
CA SER A 193 0.83 -27.26 -4.01
C SER A 193 0.98 -28.63 -4.68
N ALA A 194 -0.01 -29.50 -4.49
CA ALA A 194 -0.10 -30.79 -5.16
C ALA A 194 -0.42 -30.68 -6.67
N TYR A 195 -0.79 -29.49 -7.14
CA TYR A 195 -1.27 -29.26 -8.52
C TYR A 195 -0.56 -28.07 -9.19
N PRO A 196 0.72 -28.24 -9.58
CA PRO A 196 1.59 -27.14 -10.05
C PRO A 196 1.08 -26.39 -11.28
N ASP A 197 0.38 -27.08 -12.19
CA ASP A 197 -0.07 -26.49 -13.45
C ASP A 197 -1.30 -25.56 -13.28
N ARG A 198 -1.88 -25.44 -12.08
CA ARG A 198 -3.10 -24.66 -11.87
C ARG A 198 -2.89 -23.16 -11.87
N TYR A 199 -1.74 -22.67 -11.38
CA TYR A 199 -1.49 -21.24 -11.25
C TYR A 199 -1.48 -20.54 -12.61
N GLN A 200 -0.86 -21.15 -13.61
CA GLN A 200 -0.72 -20.57 -14.94
C GLN A 200 -2.08 -20.35 -15.63
N ASN A 201 -3.12 -21.08 -15.24
CA ASN A 201 -4.48 -20.88 -15.74
C ASN A 201 -5.04 -19.49 -15.34
N TYR A 202 -4.63 -18.97 -14.17
CA TYR A 202 -5.11 -17.72 -13.60
C TYR A 202 -4.32 -16.48 -14.01
N GLN A 203 -3.21 -16.64 -14.74
CA GLN A 203 -2.39 -15.49 -15.17
C GLN A 203 -3.19 -14.40 -15.89
N PRO A 204 -4.06 -14.69 -16.88
CA PRO A 204 -4.84 -13.63 -17.55
C PRO A 204 -5.80 -12.89 -16.60
N VAL A 205 -6.35 -13.60 -15.60
CA VAL A 205 -7.23 -12.99 -14.59
C VAL A 205 -6.42 -12.10 -13.65
N ALA A 206 -5.25 -12.54 -13.20
CA ALA A 206 -4.34 -11.75 -12.37
C ALA A 206 -3.88 -10.46 -13.06
N GLU A 207 -3.55 -10.54 -14.35
CA GLU A 207 -3.18 -9.38 -15.16
C GLU A 207 -4.36 -8.41 -15.35
N ALA A 208 -5.58 -8.93 -15.56
CA ALA A 208 -6.80 -8.11 -15.64
C ALA A 208 -7.10 -7.40 -14.32
N VAL A 209 -6.98 -8.09 -13.18
CA VAL A 209 -7.13 -7.52 -11.84
C VAL A 209 -6.11 -6.41 -11.62
N LEU A 210 -4.82 -6.68 -11.86
CA LEU A 210 -3.76 -5.70 -11.71
C LEU A 210 -4.00 -4.46 -12.58
N THR A 211 -4.45 -4.67 -13.83
CA THR A 211 -4.76 -3.57 -14.76
C THR A 211 -5.97 -2.76 -14.33
N ALA A 212 -7.02 -3.41 -13.82
CA ALA A 212 -8.22 -2.73 -13.36
C ALA A 212 -7.97 -1.90 -12.07
N LEU A 213 -7.14 -2.42 -11.17
CA LEU A 213 -6.91 -1.80 -9.86
C LEU A 213 -5.74 -0.81 -9.84
N THR A 214 -4.80 -0.90 -10.79
CA THR A 214 -3.69 0.07 -10.88
C THR A 214 -3.96 1.10 -11.96
N ARG A 215 -3.89 2.39 -11.59
CA ARG A 215 -3.90 3.45 -12.60
C ARG A 215 -2.54 3.50 -13.30
N PRO A 216 -2.48 3.78 -14.62
CA PRO A 216 -1.23 4.18 -15.24
C PRO A 216 -0.66 5.40 -14.50
N ALA A 217 0.67 5.41 -14.27
CA ALA A 217 1.34 6.59 -13.75
C ALA A 217 0.97 7.81 -14.63
N PRO A 218 0.63 8.97 -14.05
CA PRO A 218 0.24 10.12 -14.84
C PRO A 218 1.35 10.46 -15.85
N SER A 219 1.01 10.39 -17.13
CA SER A 219 1.93 10.70 -18.22
C SER A 219 2.12 12.22 -18.33
N GLY A 220 2.99 12.77 -17.48
CA GLY A 220 3.61 14.08 -17.65
C GLY A 220 2.72 15.33 -17.53
N GLY A 221 3.13 16.24 -16.64
CA GLY A 221 3.01 17.69 -16.86
C GLY A 221 1.63 18.32 -16.66
N GLY A 222 1.07 18.25 -15.45
CA GLY A 222 -0.04 19.10 -15.05
C GLY A 222 -0.15 19.13 -13.53
N GLY A 223 -0.25 20.32 -12.94
CA GLY A 223 -0.50 20.51 -11.50
C GLY A 223 -1.90 20.05 -11.11
N GLY A 224 -2.13 18.74 -11.20
CA GLY A 224 -3.29 18.08 -10.62
C GLY A 224 -3.04 17.73 -9.16
N ASP A 225 -4.11 17.67 -8.38
CA ASP A 225 -4.07 17.20 -7.00
C ASP A 225 -3.27 15.88 -6.90
N PRO A 226 -2.51 15.67 -5.82
CA PRO A 226 -1.76 14.43 -5.62
C PRO A 226 -2.71 13.23 -5.74
N VAL A 227 -2.31 12.20 -6.49
CA VAL A 227 -3.10 10.98 -6.63
C VAL A 227 -3.07 10.25 -5.29
N VAL A 228 -4.19 10.30 -4.57
CA VAL A 228 -4.35 9.61 -3.29
C VAL A 228 -4.80 8.16 -3.54
N PRO A 229 -4.04 7.15 -3.10
CA PRO A 229 -4.41 5.75 -3.28
C PRO A 229 -5.73 5.42 -2.57
N GLU A 230 -6.48 4.45 -3.09
CA GLU A 230 -7.60 3.88 -2.33
C GLU A 230 -7.08 2.96 -1.23
N THR A 231 -7.50 3.26 0.00
CA THR A 231 -7.17 2.43 1.15
C THR A 231 -7.94 1.12 1.11
N THR A 232 -7.26 0.04 1.50
CA THR A 232 -7.88 -1.30 1.57
C THR A 232 -8.26 -1.71 2.99
N ARG A 233 -7.75 -0.97 3.98
CA ARG A 233 -8.04 -1.16 5.40
C ARG A 233 -8.11 0.17 6.12
N ILE A 234 -8.74 0.18 7.28
CA ILE A 234 -8.78 1.31 8.20
C ILE A 234 -8.36 0.79 9.56
N VAL A 235 -7.54 1.56 10.27
CA VAL A 235 -7.02 1.20 11.58
C VAL A 235 -7.30 2.30 12.60
N PHE A 236 -7.38 1.93 13.86
CA PHE A 236 -7.41 2.89 14.95
C PHE A 236 -6.05 3.60 15.07
N PRO A 237 -6.00 4.93 15.23
CA PRO A 237 -4.77 5.71 15.11
C PRO A 237 -3.81 5.61 16.30
N LEU A 238 -4.09 4.74 17.28
CA LEU A 238 -3.24 4.47 18.44
C LEU A 238 -3.15 2.95 18.69
N PRO A 239 -1.99 2.41 19.11
CA PRO A 239 -1.87 1.00 19.42
C PRO A 239 -2.82 0.54 20.54
N GLU A 240 -3.33 -0.69 20.44
CA GLU A 240 -4.25 -1.24 21.44
C GLU A 240 -3.66 -1.21 22.85
N GLY A 241 -4.51 -0.87 23.83
CA GLY A 241 -4.14 -0.84 25.25
C GLY A 241 -3.28 0.36 25.68
N THR A 242 -2.96 1.28 24.78
CA THR A 242 -2.13 2.46 25.10
C THR A 242 -2.93 3.73 25.43
N TRP A 243 -4.25 3.69 25.26
CA TRP A 243 -5.09 4.89 25.28
C TRP A 243 -6.40 4.72 26.03
N VAL A 244 -7.00 5.85 26.42
CA VAL A 244 -8.35 5.96 26.98
C VAL A 244 -9.07 7.13 26.34
N ARG A 245 -10.31 6.94 25.87
CA ARG A 245 -11.12 8.05 25.36
C ARG A 245 -11.47 9.00 26.50
N THR A 246 -11.05 10.26 26.40
CA THR A 246 -11.26 11.28 27.43
C THR A 246 -12.27 12.34 27.05
N SER A 247 -12.44 12.63 25.76
CA SER A 247 -13.50 13.54 25.30
C SER A 247 -14.06 13.13 23.95
N PRO A 248 -15.39 13.07 23.79
CA PRO A 248 -16.02 12.81 22.50
C PRO A 248 -16.09 14.07 21.63
N PHE A 249 -16.40 13.86 20.36
CA PHE A 249 -16.87 14.88 19.42
C PHE A 249 -18.16 15.57 19.90
N GLY A 250 -18.34 16.84 19.50
CA GLY A 250 -19.59 17.59 19.69
C GLY A 250 -19.53 18.72 20.73
N TRP A 251 -20.70 19.22 21.14
CA TRP A 251 -20.80 20.35 22.06
C TRP A 251 -20.30 20.01 23.46
N ARG A 252 -19.25 20.70 23.92
CA ARG A 252 -18.72 20.57 25.29
C ARG A 252 -18.42 21.93 25.93
N THR A 253 -18.25 21.93 27.24
CA THR A 253 -17.60 23.06 27.93
C THR A 253 -16.10 22.92 27.71
N HIS A 254 -15.47 23.94 27.12
CA HIS A 254 -14.07 23.93 26.76
C HIS A 254 -13.20 23.87 28.03
N PRO A 255 -12.28 22.89 28.14
CA PRO A 255 -11.59 22.59 29.39
C PRO A 255 -10.62 23.70 29.84
N ILE A 256 -10.17 24.56 28.92
CA ILE A 256 -9.21 25.64 29.21
C ILE A 256 -9.92 26.97 29.47
N THR A 257 -10.99 27.28 28.71
CA THR A 257 -11.65 28.60 28.75
C THR A 257 -12.94 28.61 29.56
N GLY A 258 -13.54 27.44 29.83
CA GLY A 258 -14.83 27.32 30.51
C GLY A 258 -16.04 27.69 29.66
N GLU A 259 -15.84 28.05 28.40
CA GLU A 259 -16.91 28.44 27.48
C GLU A 259 -17.50 27.24 26.75
N ARG A 260 -18.76 27.32 26.31
CA ARG A 260 -19.34 26.29 25.46
C ARG A 260 -18.72 26.36 24.07
N SER A 261 -18.01 25.31 23.67
CA SER A 261 -17.33 25.19 22.39
C SER A 261 -17.73 23.88 21.70
N PHE A 262 -17.68 23.88 20.37
CA PHE A 262 -17.87 22.66 19.60
C PHE A 262 -16.51 21.96 19.43
N HIS A 263 -16.44 20.71 19.86
CA HIS A 263 -15.26 19.87 19.72
C HIS A 263 -15.30 19.13 18.39
N THR A 264 -14.39 19.47 17.47
CA THR A 264 -14.36 18.96 16.09
C THR A 264 -13.68 17.60 15.94
N GLY A 265 -13.24 16.99 17.04
CA GLY A 265 -12.62 15.68 17.06
C GLY A 265 -12.94 14.89 18.33
N SER A 266 -12.25 13.77 18.51
CA SER A 266 -12.25 12.99 19.75
C SER A 266 -10.85 13.03 20.36
N ASP A 267 -10.79 13.15 21.70
CA ASP A 267 -9.54 13.19 22.46
C ASP A 267 -9.28 11.82 23.11
N PHE A 268 -8.12 11.25 22.81
CA PHE A 268 -7.65 9.97 23.34
C PHE A 268 -6.39 10.20 24.17
N ALA A 269 -6.52 10.15 25.50
CA ALA A 269 -5.37 10.27 26.39
C ALA A 269 -4.48 9.04 26.26
N ALA A 270 -3.18 9.28 26.10
CA ALA A 270 -2.15 8.27 25.99
C ALA A 270 -0.84 8.85 26.56
N ALA A 271 0.13 7.99 26.90
CA ALA A 271 1.41 8.46 27.40
C ALA A 271 2.13 9.33 26.36
N ASP A 272 2.86 10.35 26.81
CA ASP A 272 3.75 11.13 25.95
C ASP A 272 4.75 10.20 25.25
N GLY A 273 4.94 10.36 23.94
CA GLY A 273 5.75 9.46 23.12
C GLY A 273 5.03 8.22 22.58
N THR A 274 3.73 8.01 22.88
CA THR A 274 2.97 6.88 22.32
C THR A 274 2.88 7.04 20.79
N PRO A 275 3.14 5.99 19.98
CA PRO A 275 3.02 6.06 18.53
C PRO A 275 1.61 6.47 18.07
N ILE A 276 1.55 7.41 17.13
CA ILE A 276 0.37 7.78 16.35
C ILE A 276 0.49 7.12 14.98
N LEU A 277 -0.56 6.42 14.57
CA LEU A 277 -0.61 5.64 13.34
C LEU A 277 -1.52 6.32 12.32
N ALA A 278 -1.14 6.26 11.04
CA ALA A 278 -2.04 6.68 9.96
C ALA A 278 -3.27 5.77 9.93
N ALA A 279 -4.47 6.35 9.98
CA ALA A 279 -5.72 5.59 10.04
C ALA A 279 -6.04 4.84 8.73
N ALA A 280 -5.50 5.29 7.60
CA ALA A 280 -5.72 4.72 6.27
C ALA A 280 -4.55 5.06 5.34
N ASP A 281 -4.44 4.35 4.21
CA ASP A 281 -3.51 4.72 3.14
C ASP A 281 -3.82 6.13 2.64
N GLY A 282 -2.79 6.91 2.33
CA GLY A 282 -3.01 8.30 1.95
C GLY A 282 -1.76 9.10 1.61
N VAL A 283 -1.97 10.40 1.45
CA VAL A 283 -0.91 11.39 1.20
C VAL A 283 -0.97 12.46 2.28
N VAL A 284 0.16 12.70 2.95
CA VAL A 284 0.30 13.79 3.92
C VAL A 284 0.17 15.12 3.19
N VAL A 285 -0.82 15.93 3.56
CA VAL A 285 -1.09 17.26 2.98
C VAL A 285 -0.79 18.41 3.93
N LEU A 286 -0.39 18.11 5.15
CA LEU A 286 0.14 19.04 6.13
C LEU A 286 0.91 18.26 7.21
N ALA A 287 2.09 18.75 7.60
CA ALA A 287 2.89 18.21 8.71
C ALA A 287 3.72 19.34 9.33
N GLU A 288 3.11 20.12 10.22
CA GLU A 288 3.73 21.32 10.80
C GLU A 288 3.05 21.74 12.11
N PHE A 289 3.52 22.83 12.73
CA PHE A 289 2.84 23.45 13.87
C PHE A 289 1.70 24.37 13.40
N SER A 290 0.49 24.16 13.92
CA SER A 290 -0.71 24.89 13.51
C SER A 290 -1.53 25.38 14.70
N GLY A 291 -1.21 26.59 15.18
CA GLY A 291 -2.02 27.33 16.16
C GLY A 291 -2.45 26.49 17.37
N GLY A 292 -3.76 26.42 17.61
CA GLY A 292 -4.35 25.68 18.73
C GLY A 292 -4.13 24.16 18.69
N TYR A 293 -3.90 23.57 17.51
CA TYR A 293 -3.60 22.15 17.38
C TYR A 293 -2.19 21.80 17.85
N GLY A 294 -1.27 22.77 17.96
CA GLY A 294 0.14 22.45 18.15
C GLY A 294 0.71 21.72 16.93
N GLY A 295 1.52 20.69 17.12
CA GLY A 295 1.96 19.83 16.02
C GLY A 295 0.77 19.09 15.39
N LEU A 296 0.58 19.28 14.09
CA LEU A 296 -0.55 18.76 13.32
C LEU A 296 -0.03 18.00 12.09
N ILE A 297 -0.57 16.80 11.89
CA ILE A 297 -0.50 16.06 10.63
C ILE A 297 -1.91 16.01 10.05
N VAL A 298 -2.04 16.26 8.75
CA VAL A 298 -3.27 16.01 7.99
C VAL A 298 -2.96 15.10 6.82
N ILE A 299 -3.74 14.02 6.69
CA ILE A 299 -3.59 13.06 5.59
C ILE A 299 -4.89 13.05 4.79
N GLU A 300 -4.77 13.12 3.46
CA GLU A 300 -5.86 12.84 2.52
C GLU A 300 -5.89 11.36 2.18
N HIS A 301 -7.09 10.81 2.11
CA HIS A 301 -7.39 9.41 1.83
C HIS A 301 -8.44 9.30 0.71
N THR A 302 -8.38 8.19 -0.01
CA THR A 302 -9.53 7.71 -0.78
C THR A 302 -10.10 6.50 -0.05
N VAL A 303 -11.32 6.61 0.47
CA VAL A 303 -12.03 5.56 1.22
C VAL A 303 -13.30 5.21 0.46
N GLN A 304 -13.41 3.99 -0.05
CA GLN A 304 -14.57 3.54 -0.84
C GLN A 304 -14.88 4.50 -2.01
N GLY A 305 -13.83 4.96 -2.70
CA GLY A 305 -13.90 5.95 -3.77
C GLY A 305 -14.23 7.39 -3.35
N GLN A 306 -14.41 7.68 -2.05
CA GLN A 306 -14.69 9.02 -1.53
C GLN A 306 -13.42 9.66 -0.94
N ARG A 307 -13.28 10.98 -1.11
CA ARG A 307 -12.22 11.75 -0.48
C ARG A 307 -12.52 11.94 1.01
N VAL A 308 -11.55 11.65 1.87
CA VAL A 308 -11.64 11.82 3.33
C VAL A 308 -10.31 12.38 3.84
N ALA A 309 -10.33 13.31 4.79
CA ALA A 309 -9.12 13.72 5.49
C ALA A 309 -9.16 13.31 6.96
N SER A 310 -8.00 12.92 7.49
CA SER A 310 -7.78 12.67 8.93
C SER A 310 -6.79 13.69 9.50
N TYR A 311 -7.07 14.14 10.73
CA TYR A 311 -6.26 15.15 11.43
C TYR A 311 -5.73 14.55 12.73
N TYR A 312 -4.43 14.75 13.00
CA TYR A 312 -3.74 14.24 14.18
C TYR A 312 -3.01 15.40 14.84
N ALA A 313 -3.42 15.79 16.04
CA ALA A 313 -2.93 17.01 16.69
C ALA A 313 -2.20 16.76 18.03
N HIS A 314 -1.65 17.85 18.58
CA HIS A 314 -0.95 17.96 19.86
C HIS A 314 0.44 17.31 19.94
N MET A 315 0.99 16.84 18.82
CA MET A 315 2.36 16.31 18.76
C MET A 315 3.39 17.37 19.15
N TRP A 316 4.50 16.97 19.78
CA TRP A 316 5.68 17.83 19.84
C TRP A 316 6.31 17.97 18.45
N GLN A 317 7.11 19.02 18.23
CA GLN A 317 7.80 19.21 16.95
C GLN A 317 8.73 18.06 16.60
N HIS A 318 9.40 17.49 17.60
CA HIS A 318 10.26 16.33 17.42
C HIS A 318 9.49 15.01 17.28
N GLY A 319 8.18 15.01 17.53
CA GLY A 319 7.30 13.85 17.40
C GLY A 319 6.55 13.82 16.07
N ILE A 320 6.91 14.63 15.08
CA ILE A 320 6.37 14.56 13.71
C ILE A 320 7.37 13.78 12.85
N HIS A 321 6.97 12.62 12.33
CA HIS A 321 7.87 11.68 11.61
C HIS A 321 7.65 11.65 10.10
N VAL A 322 6.79 12.53 9.59
CA VAL A 322 6.44 12.61 8.17
C VAL A 322 6.50 14.05 7.64
N THR A 323 6.58 14.18 6.33
CA THR A 323 6.58 15.49 5.64
C THR A 323 5.43 15.60 4.65
N GLU A 324 4.99 16.83 4.35
CA GLU A 324 4.01 17.08 3.29
C GLU A 324 4.44 16.45 1.95
N GLY A 325 3.49 15.84 1.24
CA GLY A 325 3.69 15.08 0.01
C GLY A 325 4.08 13.61 0.21
N GLN A 326 4.39 13.18 1.43
CA GLN A 326 4.74 11.80 1.73
C GLN A 326 3.50 10.88 1.62
N MET A 327 3.66 9.75 0.93
CA MET A 327 2.68 8.67 0.97
C MET A 327 2.84 7.87 2.26
N VAL A 328 1.72 7.56 2.87
CA VAL A 328 1.65 6.76 4.10
C VAL A 328 0.66 5.62 3.93
N THR A 329 0.84 4.60 4.75
CA THR A 329 0.03 3.38 4.74
C THR A 329 -0.75 3.25 6.04
N ALA A 330 -1.91 2.62 6.00
CA ALA A 330 -2.69 2.34 7.20
C ALA A 330 -1.82 1.60 8.24
N GLY A 331 -1.76 2.11 9.47
CA GLY A 331 -0.94 1.55 10.56
C GLY A 331 0.50 2.04 10.60
N GLN A 332 0.95 2.81 9.61
CA GLN A 332 2.30 3.40 9.63
C GLN A 332 2.45 4.39 10.78
N HIS A 333 3.56 4.32 11.51
CA HIS A 333 3.89 5.28 12.56
C HIS A 333 4.28 6.63 11.93
N ILE A 334 3.42 7.64 12.14
CA ILE A 334 3.53 8.97 11.52
C ILE A 334 3.94 10.08 12.49
N GLY A 335 3.76 9.86 13.79
CA GLY A 335 4.13 10.81 14.83
C GLY A 335 3.97 10.23 16.23
N ASP A 336 4.22 11.03 17.25
CA ASP A 336 4.14 10.63 18.66
C ASP A 336 3.19 11.54 19.44
N VAL A 337 2.37 10.93 20.30
CA VAL A 337 1.51 11.64 21.25
C VAL A 337 2.34 12.66 22.04
N GLY A 338 1.88 13.90 22.05
CA GLY A 338 2.47 14.99 22.82
C GLY A 338 1.41 15.79 23.56
N SER A 339 1.79 16.98 24.02
CA SER A 339 0.90 17.90 24.70
C SER A 339 1.09 19.36 24.24
N SER A 340 1.41 19.57 22.96
CA SER A 340 1.65 20.90 22.42
C SER A 340 0.34 21.62 22.00
N GLY A 341 0.43 22.94 21.77
CA GLY A 341 -0.75 23.74 21.42
C GLY A 341 -1.69 23.97 22.60
N MET A 342 -3.00 23.97 22.35
CA MET A 342 -4.04 24.12 23.37
C MET A 342 -4.41 22.77 23.97
N SER A 343 -3.49 22.22 24.78
CA SER A 343 -3.67 20.93 25.45
C SER A 343 -3.49 21.06 26.96
N THR A 344 -4.24 20.27 27.73
CA THR A 344 -4.13 20.19 29.20
C THR A 344 -3.26 19.03 29.67
N GLY A 345 -2.86 18.13 28.77
CA GLY A 345 -2.01 16.97 29.04
C GLY A 345 -1.86 16.06 27.81
N PRO A 346 -0.97 15.05 27.84
CA PRO A 346 -0.71 14.21 26.68
C PRO A 346 -1.95 13.46 26.17
N HIS A 347 -2.29 13.70 24.89
CA HIS A 347 -3.38 13.02 24.19
C HIS A 347 -3.26 13.19 22.67
N LEU A 348 -3.93 12.31 21.93
CA LEU A 348 -4.23 12.53 20.51
C LEU A 348 -5.59 13.20 20.40
N HIS A 349 -5.64 14.37 19.77
CA HIS A 349 -6.88 14.91 19.23
C HIS A 349 -7.01 14.48 17.77
N PHE A 350 -8.06 13.72 17.46
CA PHE A 350 -8.27 13.09 16.17
C PHE A 350 -9.57 13.55 15.51
N GLU A 351 -9.49 13.96 14.25
CA GLU A 351 -10.68 14.32 13.46
C GLU A 351 -10.76 13.51 12.17
N ILE A 352 -12.00 13.28 11.72
CA ILE A 352 -12.31 12.79 10.38
C ILE A 352 -13.18 13.81 9.67
N ARG A 353 -12.81 14.13 8.42
CA ARG A 353 -13.51 15.10 7.56
C ARG A 353 -13.85 14.48 6.20
N PRO A 354 -15.07 13.94 6.04
CA PRO A 354 -15.57 13.50 4.74
C PRO A 354 -15.61 14.68 3.76
N GLY A 355 -15.12 14.48 2.55
CA GLY A 355 -14.92 15.56 1.56
C GLY A 355 -13.51 16.15 1.54
N GLY A 356 -12.65 15.75 2.49
CA GLY A 356 -11.22 16.11 2.51
C GLY A 356 -10.88 17.27 3.43
N ARG A 357 -9.63 17.74 3.33
CA ARG A 357 -9.08 18.81 4.18
C ARG A 357 -9.92 20.08 4.04
N GLY A 358 -10.36 20.61 5.18
CA GLY A 358 -11.20 21.81 5.26
C GLY A 358 -12.70 21.56 5.17
N ALA A 359 -13.15 20.32 4.93
CA ALA A 359 -14.56 19.95 5.03
C ALA A 359 -15.03 19.91 6.50
N GLU A 360 -16.32 19.71 6.72
CA GLU A 360 -16.89 19.58 8.07
C GLU A 360 -16.41 18.29 8.74
N ALA A 361 -16.11 18.37 10.04
CA ALA A 361 -15.73 17.21 10.83
C ALA A 361 -16.97 16.42 11.28
N VAL A 362 -16.83 15.10 11.32
CA VAL A 362 -17.85 14.19 11.85
C VAL A 362 -17.34 13.51 13.12
N ASP A 363 -18.23 12.81 13.82
CA ASP A 363 -17.84 11.95 14.93
C ASP A 363 -16.89 10.84 14.44
N ALA A 364 -15.62 10.96 14.81
CA ALA A 364 -14.56 10.06 14.37
C ALA A 364 -14.73 8.65 14.96
N ASP A 365 -15.26 8.52 16.18
CA ASP A 365 -15.50 7.21 16.80
C ASP A 365 -16.57 6.43 16.01
N ALA A 366 -17.67 7.12 15.66
CA ALA A 366 -18.72 6.55 14.84
C ALA A 366 -18.22 6.19 13.44
N TRP A 367 -17.48 7.10 12.79
CA TRP A 367 -16.93 6.87 11.45
C TRP A 367 -15.98 5.67 11.42
N LEU A 368 -15.05 5.57 12.38
CA LEU A 368 -14.12 4.43 12.48
C LEU A 368 -14.88 3.12 12.68
N THR A 369 -15.92 3.11 13.52
CA THR A 369 -16.76 1.92 13.76
C THR A 369 -17.49 1.49 12.48
N ASP A 370 -18.14 2.43 11.79
CA ASP A 370 -18.92 2.18 10.57
C ASP A 370 -18.04 1.67 9.41
N HIS A 371 -16.76 2.01 9.41
CA HIS A 371 -15.80 1.58 8.39
C HIS A 371 -14.91 0.42 8.85
N GLY A 372 -15.23 -0.22 9.98
CA GLY A 372 -14.56 -1.44 10.45
C GLY A 372 -13.11 -1.22 10.85
N ALA A 373 -12.78 -0.10 11.49
CA ALA A 373 -11.42 0.20 11.92
C ALA A 373 -10.86 -0.89 12.84
N GLU A 374 -9.71 -1.45 12.46
CA GLU A 374 -9.01 -2.50 13.19
C GLU A 374 -8.09 -1.91 14.27
N GLY A 375 -7.94 -2.59 15.40
CA GLY A 375 -6.89 -2.27 16.35
C GLY A 375 -5.53 -2.82 15.90
N ILE A 376 -4.45 -2.11 16.22
CA ILE A 376 -3.08 -2.50 15.88
C ILE A 376 -2.29 -2.75 17.17
N SER A 377 -1.60 -3.88 17.22
CA SER A 377 -0.71 -4.18 18.34
C SER A 377 0.59 -3.37 18.24
N GLY A 378 1.19 -2.97 19.36
CA GLY A 378 2.40 -2.15 19.36
C GLY A 378 3.63 -2.78 18.69
N GLY A 379 3.60 -4.07 18.35
CA GLY A 379 4.68 -4.78 17.65
C GLY A 379 4.66 -4.61 16.12
N ASP A 380 3.52 -4.20 15.55
CA ASP A 380 3.29 -4.16 14.10
C ASP A 380 3.55 -2.78 13.47
N THR A 381 3.99 -1.81 14.26
CA THR A 381 4.17 -0.42 13.83
C THR A 381 5.45 -0.26 13.01
N ALA A 382 5.31 -0.13 11.68
CA ALA A 382 6.43 0.24 10.82
C ALA A 382 6.73 1.74 10.96
N LEU A 383 7.99 2.07 11.28
CA LEU A 383 8.48 3.44 11.28
C LEU A 383 8.46 4.01 9.85
N ALA A 384 8.08 5.28 9.70
CA ALA A 384 8.23 6.03 8.47
C ALA A 384 9.72 6.18 8.10
N SER A 385 10.30 5.21 7.39
CA SER A 385 11.69 5.30 6.96
C SER A 385 11.79 6.10 5.66
N CYS A 386 12.13 7.38 5.77
CA CYS A 386 12.65 8.18 4.65
C CYS A 386 13.94 8.89 5.08
N THR A 387 15.06 8.17 5.08
CA THR A 387 16.38 8.81 5.04
C THR A 387 16.71 9.17 3.60
N ALA A 388 16.55 10.45 3.25
CA ALA A 388 17.15 11.02 2.05
C ALA A 388 18.67 10.88 2.15
N GLY A 389 19.28 10.14 1.22
CA GLY A 389 20.72 9.99 1.12
C GLY A 389 21.38 11.33 0.79
N GLY A 390 21.85 12.04 1.81
CA GLY A 390 22.79 13.13 1.68
C GLY A 390 24.21 12.58 1.65
N GLY A 391 24.79 12.49 0.45
CA GLY A 391 26.23 12.25 0.29
C GLY A 391 27.04 13.45 0.79
N LEU A 392 28.09 13.16 1.55
CA LEU A 392 29.23 14.07 1.79
C LEU A 392 30.18 14.05 0.60
#